data_AF-A0AAP0S345-F1
#
_entry.id   AF-A0AAP0S345-F1
#
_cell.length_a   1.000
_cell.length_b   1.000
_cell.length_c   1.000
_cell.angle_alpha   90.00
_cell.angle_beta   90.00
_cell.angle_gamma   90.00
#
_symmetry.space_group_name_H-M   'P 1'
#
loop_
_entity.id
_entity.type
_entity.pdbx_description
1 polymer ?
#
loop_
_entity_poly.entity_id
_entity_poly.type
_entity_poly.pdbx_seq_one_letter_code
_entity_poly.pdbx_strand_id
1 'polypeptide(L)'
;MKELQANEASVGEKMLRLSVETGGCSGFQYAFLLDSKTDPDDRIFERDGIKLVVDKVSYDFVKGATVDYVEELIRSAFMIL
;
A
#
# COMPACT_ATOMS: atom_id res chain seq x y z
N MET A 1 29.74 6.42 4.68
CA MET A 1 28.59 6.22 5.59
C MET A 1 27.58 7.28 5.20
N LYS A 2 26.48 6.90 4.54
CA LYS A 2 25.50 7.86 4.01
C LYS A 2 24.27 7.75 4.91
N GLU A 3 24.16 8.73 5.78
CA GLU A 3 23.06 8.93 6.72
C GLU A 3 21.80 9.18 5.90
N LEU A 4 20.87 8.24 5.93
CA LEU A 4 19.54 8.43 5.35
C LEU A 4 18.65 9.05 6.42
N GLN A 5 18.38 10.33 6.20
CA GLN A 5 17.54 11.19 7.01
C GLN A 5 16.21 10.51 7.30
N ALA A 6 15.91 10.36 8.59
CA ALA A 6 14.55 10.17 9.08
C ALA A 6 13.74 11.40 8.65
N ASN A 7 13.01 11.23 7.55
CA ASN A 7 12.16 12.29 7.03
C ASN A 7 10.94 12.39 7.96
N GLU A 8 10.83 13.52 8.66
CA GLU A 8 9.67 13.92 9.44
C GLU A 8 8.44 14.01 8.54
N ALA A 9 7.75 12.89 8.32
CA ALA A 9 6.45 12.87 7.68
C ALA A 9 5.38 13.06 8.75
N SER A 10 5.10 14.34 9.01
CA SER A 10 3.82 14.98 9.35
C SER A 10 2.84 14.19 10.22
N VAL A 11 2.37 14.82 11.31
CA VAL A 11 1.19 14.41 12.09
C VAL A 11 -0.07 14.62 11.24
N GLY A 12 -0.24 13.81 10.20
CA GLY A 12 -1.44 13.66 9.40
C GLY A 12 -1.89 12.21 9.44
N GLU A 13 -3.18 11.95 9.25
CA GLU A 13 -3.71 10.59 9.18
C GLU A 13 -2.95 9.80 8.10
N LYS A 14 -2.11 8.86 8.52
CA LYS A 14 -1.36 8.00 7.59
C LYS A 14 -2.29 6.91 7.08
N MET A 15 -2.33 6.78 5.76
CA MET A 15 -3.14 5.82 5.03
C MET A 15 -2.20 4.81 4.36
N LEU A 16 -2.65 3.58 4.22
CA LEU A 16 -1.93 2.55 3.49
C LEU A 16 -2.21 2.74 2.00
N ARG A 17 -1.21 2.92 1.15
CA ARG A 17 -1.35 2.95 -0.31
C ARG A 17 -0.91 1.63 -0.90
N LEU A 18 -1.73 1.02 -1.74
CA LEU A 18 -1.40 -0.16 -2.55
C LEU A 18 -1.18 0.27 -3.99
N SER A 19 -0.02 -0.07 -4.53
CA SER A 19 0.32 0.12 -5.93
C SER A 19 0.83 -1.17 -6.56
N VAL A 20 0.53 -1.36 -7.84
CA VAL A 20 1.02 -2.48 -8.65
C VAL A 20 2.18 -1.98 -9.49
N GLU A 21 3.37 -2.47 -9.18
CA GLU A 21 4.59 -2.14 -9.89
C GLU A 21 4.95 -3.27 -10.88
N THR A 22 5.62 -2.91 -11.97
CA THR A 22 6.17 -3.90 -12.89
C THR A 22 7.46 -4.48 -12.29
N GLY A 23 7.42 -5.75 -11.92
CA GLY A 23 8.51 -6.46 -11.26
C GLY A 23 9.35 -7.30 -12.21
N GLY A 24 10.50 -6.75 -12.61
CA GLY A 24 11.56 -7.49 -13.32
C GLY A 24 11.09 -8.27 -14.55
N CYS A 25 11.78 -9.38 -14.86
CA CYS A 25 11.54 -10.18 -16.07
C CYS A 25 10.26 -11.05 -16.01
N SER A 26 9.59 -11.15 -14.85
CA SER A 26 8.63 -12.24 -14.60
C SER A 26 7.27 -11.82 -14.06
N GLY A 27 6.95 -10.53 -13.86
CA GLY A 27 5.56 -10.16 -13.56
C GLY A 27 5.32 -8.81 -12.89
N PHE A 28 4.23 -8.75 -12.13
CA PHE A 28 3.80 -7.60 -11.33
C PHE A 28 4.14 -7.84 -9.85
N GLN A 29 4.42 -6.76 -9.12
CA GLN A 29 4.65 -6.76 -7.68
C GLN A 29 3.67 -5.81 -7.01
N TYR A 30 3.21 -6.18 -5.81
CA TYR A 30 2.39 -5.31 -4.99
C TYR A 30 3.26 -4.56 -4.00
N ALA A 31 3.19 -3.24 -4.03
CA ALA A 31 3.89 -2.36 -3.12
C ALA A 31 2.90 -1.70 -2.16
N PHE A 32 3.24 -1.73 -0.87
CA PHE A 32 2.49 -1.06 0.19
C PHE A 32 3.33 0.08 0.75
N LEU A 33 2.76 1.29 0.78
CA LEU A 33 3.43 2.50 1.25
C LEU A 33 2.54 3.22 2.25
N LEU A 34 3.13 3.94 3.20
CA LEU A 34 2.38 4.86 4.05
C LEU A 34 2.36 6.23 3.39
N ASP A 35 1.16 6.70 3.06
CA ASP A 35 0.92 7.98 2.42
C ASP A 35 0.01 8.85 3.28
N SER A 36 0.12 10.17 3.13
CA SER A 36 -0.75 11.15 3.78
C SER A 36 -1.56 11.96 2.76
N LYS A 37 -1.45 11.61 1.48
CA LYS A 37 -2.14 12.27 0.37
C LYS A 37 -3.01 11.28 -0.40
N THR A 38 -4.12 11.79 -0.91
CA THR A 38 -5.00 11.10 -1.85
C THR A 38 -5.16 11.93 -3.11
N ASP A 39 -5.18 11.27 -4.24
CA ASP A 39 -5.45 11.84 -5.55
C ASP A 39 -6.93 11.63 -5.93
N PRO A 40 -7.51 12.45 -6.82
CA PRO A 40 -8.91 12.37 -7.19
C PRO A 40 -9.31 11.06 -7.92
N ASP A 41 -8.34 10.37 -8.52
CA ASP A 41 -8.53 9.08 -9.18
C ASP A 41 -8.29 7.88 -8.24
N ASP A 42 -7.88 8.13 -6.99
CA ASP A 42 -7.68 7.07 -6.02
C ASP A 42 -9.02 6.49 -5.53
N ARG A 43 -9.02 5.18 -5.29
CA ARG A 43 -10.07 4.50 -4.54
C ARG A 43 -9.66 4.34 -3.09
N ILE A 44 -10.49 4.85 -2.19
CA ILE A 44 -10.27 4.78 -0.75
C ILE A 44 -11.22 3.74 -0.16
N PHE A 45 -10.67 2.80 0.58
CA PHE A 45 -11.38 1.79 1.36
C PHE A 45 -11.04 2.00 2.83
N GLU A 46 -12.02 1.85 3.72
CA GLU A 46 -11.78 1.97 5.16
C GLU A 46 -12.26 0.70 5.86
N ARG A 47 -11.41 0.14 6.72
CA ARG A 47 -11.74 -1.01 7.55
C ARG A 47 -11.06 -0.88 8.91
N ASP A 48 -11.83 -1.01 9.98
CA ASP A 48 -11.33 -0.93 11.37
C ASP A 48 -10.52 0.34 11.67
N GLY A 49 -10.90 1.47 11.06
CA GLY A 49 -10.22 2.76 11.20
C GLY A 49 -8.92 2.90 10.40
N ILE A 50 -8.55 1.89 9.61
CA ILE A 50 -7.42 1.93 8.68
C ILE A 50 -7.95 2.24 7.28
N LYS A 51 -7.36 3.26 6.64
CA LYS A 51 -7.66 3.64 5.26
C LYS A 51 -6.65 3.01 4.30
N LEU A 52 -7.15 2.31 3.30
CA LEU A 52 -6.42 1.77 2.15
C LEU A 52 -6.74 2.61 0.91
N VAL A 53 -5.71 3.15 0.28
CA VAL A 53 -5.75 3.96 -0.93
C VAL A 53 -5.19 3.14 -2.08
N VAL A 54 -5.91 3.04 -3.18
CA VAL A 54 -5.47 2.30 -4.37
C VAL A 54 -5.62 3.22 -5.57
N ASP A 55 -4.53 3.49 -6.27
CA ASP A 55 -4.60 4.28 -7.50
C ASP A 55 -5.40 3.54 -8.57
N LYS A 56 -6.00 4.29 -9.50
CA LYS A 56 -6.87 3.75 -10.54
C LYS A 56 -6.23 2.61 -11.36
N VAL A 57 -4.95 2.74 -11.69
CA VAL A 57 -4.23 1.75 -12.50
C VAL A 57 -4.10 0.46 -11.71
N SER A 58 -3.59 0.55 -10.48
CA SER A 58 -3.44 -0.57 -9.56
C SER A 58 -4.77 -1.24 -9.23
N TYR A 59 -5.84 -0.45 -9.07
CA TYR A 59 -7.18 -0.96 -8.79
C TYR A 59 -7.67 -1.90 -9.89
N ASP A 60 -7.38 -1.63 -11.16
CA ASP A 60 -7.78 -2.50 -12.26
C ASP A 60 -7.13 -3.88 -12.22
N PHE A 61 -5.95 -4.00 -11.58
CA PHE A 61 -5.25 -5.27 -11.39
C PHE A 61 -5.74 -6.03 -10.15
N VAL A 62 -6.17 -5.33 -9.09
CA VAL A 62 -6.60 -5.94 -7.83
C VAL A 62 -8.12 -5.96 -7.64
N LYS A 63 -8.89 -5.56 -8.65
CA LYS A 63 -10.36 -5.56 -8.56
C LYS A 63 -10.89 -6.97 -8.28
N GLY A 64 -11.63 -7.10 -7.19
CA GLY A 64 -12.15 -8.38 -6.72
C GLY A 64 -11.19 -9.20 -5.85
N ALA A 65 -9.94 -8.76 -5.70
CA ALA A 65 -9.02 -9.34 -4.74
C ALA A 65 -9.29 -8.83 -3.32
N THR A 66 -8.86 -9.59 -2.32
CA THR A 66 -8.97 -9.19 -0.91
C THR A 66 -7.59 -8.87 -0.36
N VAL A 67 -7.43 -7.67 0.21
CA VAL A 67 -6.20 -7.31 0.94
C VAL A 67 -6.35 -7.77 2.39
N ASP A 68 -5.46 -8.65 2.82
CA ASP A 68 -5.43 -9.16 4.19
C ASP A 68 -4.08 -8.93 4.86
N TYR A 69 -4.09 -8.75 6.17
CA TYR A 69 -2.86 -8.62 6.95
C TYR A 69 -2.58 -9.93 7.66
N VAL A 70 -1.54 -10.63 7.22
CA VAL A 70 -1.16 -11.93 7.77
C VAL A 70 -0.01 -11.71 8.74
N GLU A 71 -0.24 -12.05 10.01
CA GLU A 71 0.77 -12.08 11.06
C GLU A 71 1.12 -13.53 11.40
N GLU A 72 2.36 -13.91 11.13
CA GLU A 72 2.96 -15.19 11.48
C GLU A 72 4.04 -14.98 12.55
N LEU A 73 4.47 -16.06 13.20
CA LEU A 73 5.43 -16.03 14.31
C LEU A 73 6.75 -15.31 13.98
N ILE A 74 7.13 -15.24 12.70
CA ILE A 74 8.40 -14.68 12.22
C ILE A 74 8.25 -13.49 11.27
N ARG A 75 7.02 -13.19 10.81
CA ARG A 75 6.79 -12.14 9.81
C ARG A 75 5.35 -11.64 9.87
N SER A 76 5.18 -10.36 9.57
CA SER A 76 3.86 -9.79 9.32
C SER A 76 3.89 -9.07 7.99
N ALA A 77 2.92 -9.35 7.12
CA ALA A 77 2.87 -8.80 5.78
C ALA A 77 1.43 -8.62 5.29
N PHE A 78 1.22 -7.59 4.47
CA PHE A 78 -0.01 -7.46 3.69
C PHE A 78 0.06 -8.41 2.49
N MET A 79 -1.01 -9.18 2.30
CA MET A 79 -1.17 -10.13 1.21
C MET A 79 -2.42 -9.81 0.41
N ILE A 80 -2.39 -10.15 -0.88
CA ILE A 80 -3.50 -10.02 -1.80
C ILE A 80 -3.97 -11.44 -2.08
N LEU A 81 -5.23 -11.75 -1.74
CA LEU A 81 -5.89 -13.05 -1.91
C LEU A 81 -6.82 -13.07 -3.12
#